data_AF-A0A8S9NAW8-F1
#
_entry.id   AF-A0A8S9NAW8-F1
#
_cell.length_a   1.000
_cell.length_b   1.000
_cell.length_c   1.000
_cell.angle_alpha   90.00
_cell.angle_beta   90.00
_cell.angle_gamma   90.00
#
_symmetry.space_group_name_H-M   'P 1'
#
loop_
_entity.id
_entity.type
_entity.pdbx_description
1 polymer ?
#
loop_
_entity_poly.entity_id
_entity_poly.type
_entity_poly.pdbx_seq_one_letter_code
_entity_poly.pdbx_strand_id
1 'polypeptide(L)'
;MTVEEVGDDYTKDGTVDIRGNPVRRSIRGRWKACSFVVVYEVFERMAYYGISSNLVIYMTTKLHQGTVNSSNNVTNWVGTSWLTPILGAYVADAHLGRYITFVISCAIYFSGMLVLTLSVSIPGIKPPECSTANAEDCKKASVLQLAVFFGALYTLAIGTGGTKPNISTIGADQFDVFDPKEKTQKLSFFNWWMFSIFFGTLFANTVLVYVQDNVGWALGYGLPTIGLAISISIFLVGTPFYRHKLPTGSPFTKMARVIVASLRKAKEPMTHDVANFHELPSLEYERKGAFPIQPTPSLRFLDRASLKSGTTHKWNLCTITEVEETKQMLRMLPVLFITFVPSMMIAQINTLFVKQGTTLDRKITGNFSIPPASLGGFVTLSMLISIVIYDRVFVKLTRKFTGNPRGVTLLQRMGIGLVFHIVIMIVASGTERYRLNVAAEHGLIHQTKVELPLTIFALLPQFVLMGMADSFLEVAKLEFFYDQAPESMKSLGTSYSTTSLAVGNFMSSFLLSTVSEITKKRGRGWILNNLNESRLDYYYLFFAALNLVNFVLFLVVVRFYVYRAEVTDSVDVKEVQMKVKDVKENESSKNNVMI
;
A
#
# COMPACT_ATOMS: atom_id res chain seq x y z
N MET A 1 -3.83 32.57 36.25
CA MET A 1 -4.12 31.16 35.94
C MET A 1 -4.92 30.59 37.09
N THR A 2 -6.23 30.51 36.91
CA THR A 2 -7.16 29.91 37.86
C THR A 2 -7.07 28.39 37.78
N VAL A 3 -7.38 27.71 38.88
CA VAL A 3 -7.26 26.25 39.05
C VAL A 3 -8.09 25.46 38.02
N GLU A 4 -9.11 26.07 37.41
CA GLU A 4 -9.90 25.48 36.32
C GLU A 4 -9.16 25.39 34.97
N GLU A 5 -8.21 26.28 34.65
CA GLU A 5 -7.42 26.22 33.39
C GLU A 5 -6.38 25.08 33.40
N VAL A 6 -5.92 24.64 34.58
CA VAL A 6 -4.91 23.58 34.72
C VAL A 6 -5.52 22.20 34.43
N GLY A 7 -6.82 22.02 34.66
CA GLY A 7 -7.55 20.79 34.32
C GLY A 7 -7.79 20.63 32.81
N ASP A 8 -7.92 21.73 32.07
CA ASP A 8 -8.22 21.67 30.64
C ASP A 8 -6.96 21.56 29.75
N ASP A 9 -5.75 21.86 30.24
CA ASP A 9 -4.51 21.74 29.42
C ASP A 9 -4.06 20.28 29.20
N TYR A 10 -4.72 19.27 29.76
CA TYR A 10 -4.40 17.86 29.48
C TYR A 10 -5.06 17.36 28.18
N THR A 11 -4.37 16.46 27.49
CA THR A 11 -4.90 15.80 26.30
C THR A 11 -6.09 14.92 26.66
N LYS A 12 -7.19 15.01 25.91
CA LYS A 12 -8.43 14.25 26.17
C LYS A 12 -8.48 12.91 25.43
N ASP A 13 -7.49 12.64 24.57
CA ASP A 13 -7.42 11.46 23.71
C ASP A 13 -6.65 10.26 24.31
N GLY A 14 -6.31 10.34 25.61
CA GLY A 14 -5.60 9.28 26.34
C GLY A 14 -4.12 9.15 25.98
N THR A 15 -3.52 10.15 25.35
CA THR A 15 -2.08 10.15 25.07
C THR A 15 -1.25 10.37 26.33
N VAL A 16 -0.11 9.67 26.39
CA VAL A 16 0.82 9.63 27.52
C VAL A 16 2.24 10.02 27.08
N ASP A 17 3.08 10.40 28.04
CA ASP A 17 4.52 10.52 27.83
C ASP A 17 5.18 9.12 27.80
N ILE A 18 6.49 9.07 27.53
CA ILE A 18 7.23 7.80 27.50
C ILE A 18 7.26 7.06 28.86
N ARG A 19 6.94 7.76 29.95
CA ARG A 19 6.85 7.21 31.31
C ARG A 19 5.43 6.79 31.69
N GLY A 20 4.46 6.99 30.80
CA GLY A 20 3.04 6.66 31.02
C GLY A 20 2.23 7.76 31.71
N ASN A 21 2.78 8.95 31.93
CA ASN A 21 2.06 10.05 32.56
C ASN A 21 1.15 10.79 31.55
N PRO A 22 -0.01 11.31 31.98
CA PRO A 22 -0.85 12.16 31.14
C PRO A 22 -0.10 13.38 30.60
N VAL A 23 -0.30 13.69 29.32
CA VAL A 23 0.43 14.77 28.64
C VAL A 23 -0.32 16.09 28.70
N ARG A 24 0.44 17.18 28.93
CA ARG A 24 -0.06 18.56 28.74
C ARG A 24 0.04 18.97 27.27
N ARG A 25 -1.07 19.48 26.72
CA ARG A 25 -1.23 19.92 25.33
C ARG A 25 -0.23 21.01 24.96
N SER A 26 0.09 21.91 25.89
CA SER A 26 1.03 23.02 25.71
C SER A 26 2.51 22.62 25.54
N ILE A 27 2.94 21.47 26.08
CA ILE A 27 4.36 21.09 26.19
C ILE A 27 4.81 20.14 25.08
N ARG A 28 3.97 19.15 24.73
CA ARG A 28 4.32 18.05 23.81
C ARG A 28 3.36 17.96 22.63
N GLY A 29 3.80 17.33 21.55
CA GLY A 29 3.05 17.12 20.33
C GLY A 29 3.09 18.30 19.37
N ARG A 30 2.02 18.43 18.57
CA ARG A 30 1.85 19.47 17.53
C ARG A 30 2.99 19.45 16.50
N TRP A 31 3.13 20.55 15.76
CA TRP A 31 4.11 20.73 14.70
C TRP A 31 5.56 20.52 15.11
N LYS A 32 5.93 20.84 16.36
CA LYS A 32 7.29 20.63 16.85
C LYS A 32 7.64 19.14 16.88
N ALA A 33 6.71 18.28 17.30
CA ALA A 33 6.89 16.83 17.23
C ALA A 33 6.86 16.33 15.78
N CYS A 34 5.88 16.79 15.00
CA CYS A 34 5.70 16.34 13.62
C CYS A 34 6.87 16.66 12.69
N SER A 35 7.61 17.75 12.92
CA SER A 35 8.77 18.08 12.06
C SER A 35 9.83 16.98 12.06
N PHE A 36 10.11 16.37 13.22
CA PHE A 36 11.04 15.23 13.33
C PHE A 36 10.55 14.01 12.53
N VAL A 37 9.24 13.74 12.59
CA VAL A 37 8.58 12.63 11.89
C VAL A 37 8.62 12.84 10.37
N VAL A 38 8.38 14.06 9.91
CA VAL A 38 8.40 14.42 8.47
C VAL A 38 9.81 14.31 7.89
N VAL A 39 10.86 14.69 8.64
CA VAL A 39 12.25 14.52 8.19
C VAL A 39 12.59 13.05 7.97
N TYR A 40 12.22 12.17 8.91
CA TYR A 40 12.38 10.72 8.74
C TYR A 40 11.73 10.22 7.46
N GLU A 41 10.48 10.64 7.19
CA GLU A 41 9.73 10.18 6.01
C GLU A 41 10.45 10.51 4.69
N VAL A 42 11.04 11.70 4.56
CA VAL A 42 11.78 12.07 3.32
C VAL A 42 12.92 11.10 3.05
N PHE A 43 13.77 10.86 4.06
CA PHE A 43 14.97 10.03 3.90
C PHE A 43 14.64 8.55 3.76
N GLU A 44 13.62 8.07 4.47
CA GLU A 44 13.17 6.70 4.34
C GLU A 44 12.55 6.42 2.97
N ARG A 45 11.70 7.33 2.45
CA ARG A 45 11.15 7.22 1.08
C ARG A 45 12.26 7.25 0.03
N MET A 46 13.24 8.15 0.22
CA MET A 46 14.41 8.21 -0.65
C MET A 46 15.19 6.89 -0.64
N ALA A 47 15.43 6.29 0.53
CA ALA A 47 16.16 5.03 0.66
C ALA A 47 15.40 3.86 0.04
N TYR A 48 14.10 3.72 0.31
CA TYR A 48 13.27 2.65 -0.24
C TYR A 48 13.21 2.70 -1.77
N TYR A 49 12.82 3.85 -2.34
CA TYR A 49 12.70 4.00 -3.79
C TYR A 49 14.06 4.03 -4.49
N GLY A 50 15.10 4.52 -3.81
CA GLY A 50 16.48 4.46 -4.30
C GLY A 50 16.95 3.04 -4.55
N ILE A 51 16.52 2.09 -3.71
CA ILE A 51 16.78 0.66 -3.95
C ILE A 51 15.79 0.13 -4.99
N SER A 52 14.49 0.25 -4.73
CA SER A 52 13.47 -0.50 -5.50
C SER A 52 13.42 -0.14 -6.99
N SER A 53 13.67 1.12 -7.35
CA SER A 53 13.56 1.60 -8.73
C SER A 53 14.63 1.01 -9.66
N ASN A 54 15.84 0.80 -9.15
CA ASN A 54 17.01 0.43 -9.96
C ASN A 54 17.62 -0.93 -9.60
N LEU A 55 17.02 -1.64 -8.65
CA LEU A 55 17.49 -2.95 -8.19
C LEU A 55 17.61 -3.98 -9.32
N VAL A 56 16.71 -3.94 -10.30
CA VAL A 56 16.73 -4.85 -11.47
C VAL A 56 18.00 -4.63 -12.31
N ILE A 57 18.47 -3.39 -12.43
CA ILE A 57 19.70 -3.07 -13.14
C ILE A 57 20.89 -3.61 -12.37
N TYR A 58 20.96 -3.41 -11.05
CA TYR A 58 22.04 -3.98 -10.24
C TYR A 58 22.12 -5.51 -10.36
N MET A 59 20.97 -6.19 -10.23
CA MET A 59 20.92 -7.65 -10.30
C MET A 59 21.32 -8.19 -11.68
N THR A 60 20.94 -7.50 -12.77
CA THR A 60 21.30 -7.93 -14.12
C THR A 60 22.73 -7.58 -14.51
N THR A 61 23.23 -6.42 -14.10
CA THR A 61 24.54 -5.90 -14.55
C THR A 61 25.70 -6.27 -13.63
N LYS A 62 25.50 -6.24 -12.31
CA LYS A 62 26.56 -6.50 -11.31
C LYS A 62 26.49 -7.88 -10.69
N LEU A 63 25.29 -8.44 -10.50
CA LEU A 63 25.12 -9.84 -10.03
C LEU A 63 25.01 -10.86 -11.17
N HIS A 64 25.00 -10.40 -12.43
CA HIS A 64 24.91 -11.23 -13.63
C HIS A 64 23.73 -12.21 -13.62
N GLN A 65 22.59 -11.78 -13.05
CA GLN A 65 21.34 -12.54 -13.10
C GLN A 65 20.63 -12.34 -14.44
N GLY A 66 19.91 -13.37 -14.91
CA GLY A 66 19.04 -13.24 -16.08
C GLY A 66 17.84 -12.33 -15.84
N THR A 67 17.19 -11.88 -16.92
CA THR A 67 16.05 -10.92 -16.87
C THR A 67 14.90 -11.44 -16.02
N VAL A 68 14.54 -12.72 -16.16
CA VAL A 68 13.45 -13.33 -15.38
C VAL A 68 13.82 -13.44 -13.90
N ASN A 69 15.01 -13.97 -13.59
CA ASN A 69 15.45 -14.17 -12.22
C ASN A 69 15.59 -12.84 -11.45
N SER A 70 16.21 -11.84 -12.07
CA SER A 70 16.34 -10.50 -11.48
C SER A 70 14.98 -9.84 -11.25
N SER A 71 14.08 -9.87 -12.24
CA SER A 71 12.73 -9.31 -12.10
C SER A 71 11.97 -9.99 -10.97
N ASN A 72 11.99 -11.33 -10.89
CA ASN A 72 11.37 -12.10 -9.81
C ASN A 72 11.94 -11.75 -8.44
N ASN A 73 13.26 -11.59 -8.34
CA ASN A 73 13.91 -11.24 -7.08
C ASN A 73 13.52 -9.83 -6.61
N VAL A 74 13.40 -8.87 -7.54
CA VAL A 74 12.89 -7.53 -7.24
C VAL A 74 11.43 -7.60 -6.78
N THR A 75 10.56 -8.26 -7.53
CA THR A 75 9.13 -8.34 -7.18
C THR A 75 8.91 -9.13 -5.90
N ASN A 76 9.64 -10.21 -5.65
CA ASN A 76 9.57 -10.92 -4.37
C ASN A 76 10.00 -10.03 -3.20
N TRP A 77 11.10 -9.28 -3.34
CA TRP A 77 11.55 -8.37 -2.29
C TRP A 77 10.54 -7.24 -2.05
N VAL A 78 10.06 -6.58 -3.11
CA VAL A 78 9.02 -5.54 -3.01
C VAL A 78 7.76 -6.11 -2.37
N GLY A 79 7.32 -7.30 -2.79
CA GLY A 79 6.18 -8.01 -2.22
C GLY A 79 6.34 -8.24 -0.71
N THR A 80 7.50 -8.72 -0.28
CA THR A 80 7.82 -8.90 1.15
C THR A 80 7.81 -7.56 1.89
N SER A 81 8.40 -6.48 1.35
CA SER A 81 8.39 -5.15 1.95
C SER A 81 6.99 -4.51 2.08
N TRP A 82 5.99 -5.01 1.36
CA TRP A 82 4.59 -4.60 1.49
C TRP A 82 3.75 -5.57 2.33
N LEU A 83 4.25 -6.78 2.61
CA LEU A 83 3.62 -7.76 3.48
C LEU A 83 4.03 -7.60 4.94
N THR A 84 5.32 -7.36 5.21
CA THR A 84 5.87 -7.18 6.56
C THR A 84 5.21 -6.05 7.38
N PRO A 85 4.66 -4.96 6.79
CA PRO A 85 3.85 -3.99 7.53
C PRO A 85 2.70 -4.56 8.34
N ILE A 86 2.08 -5.65 7.88
CA ILE A 86 0.99 -6.31 8.60
C ILE A 86 1.49 -6.86 9.94
N LEU A 87 2.67 -7.50 9.93
CA LEU A 87 3.31 -8.03 11.13
C LEU A 87 3.77 -6.90 12.05
N GLY A 88 4.36 -5.83 11.48
CA GLY A 88 4.78 -4.65 12.24
C GLY A 88 3.62 -3.94 12.94
N ALA A 89 2.48 -3.81 12.27
CA ALA A 89 1.26 -3.25 12.85
C ALA A 89 0.71 -4.14 13.97
N TYR A 90 0.67 -5.47 13.76
CA TYR A 90 0.25 -6.42 14.81
C TYR A 90 1.12 -6.30 16.08
N VAL A 91 2.44 -6.27 15.93
CA VAL A 91 3.38 -6.15 17.06
C VAL A 91 3.19 -4.82 17.79
N ALA A 92 3.00 -3.72 17.04
CA ALA A 92 2.78 -2.39 17.59
C ALA A 92 1.46 -2.28 18.37
N ASP A 93 0.36 -2.74 17.80
CA ASP A 93 -0.97 -2.56 18.37
C ASP A 93 -1.28 -3.58 19.48
N ALA A 94 -0.67 -4.77 19.47
CA ALA A 94 -0.94 -5.83 20.43
C ALA A 94 0.06 -5.95 21.58
N HIS A 95 1.34 -5.60 21.37
CA HIS A 95 2.41 -5.95 22.30
C HIS A 95 3.26 -4.74 22.74
N LEU A 96 4.09 -4.22 21.84
CA LEU A 96 5.18 -3.30 22.21
C LEU A 96 4.81 -1.81 22.18
N GLY A 97 3.68 -1.46 21.56
CA GLY A 97 3.34 -0.08 21.25
C GLY A 97 4.04 0.43 19.99
N ARG A 98 3.44 1.46 19.37
CA ARG A 98 3.87 2.03 18.08
C ARG A 98 5.30 2.56 18.12
N TYR A 99 5.64 3.31 19.16
CA TYR A 99 6.95 3.96 19.29
C TYR A 99 8.10 2.95 19.42
N ILE A 100 8.00 1.97 20.33
CA ILE A 100 9.06 0.98 20.54
C ILE A 100 9.21 0.07 19.31
N THR A 101 8.09 -0.35 18.71
CA THR A 101 8.11 -1.13 17.47
C THR A 101 8.82 -0.35 16.36
N PHE A 102 8.52 0.94 16.22
CA PHE A 102 9.17 1.81 15.25
C PHE A 102 10.69 1.91 15.49
N VAL A 103 11.13 2.17 16.73
CA VAL A 103 12.57 2.32 17.06
C VAL A 103 13.35 1.03 16.80
N ILE A 104 12.84 -0.13 17.23
CA ILE A 104 13.47 -1.43 16.95
C ILE A 104 13.56 -1.66 15.44
N SER A 105 12.50 -1.32 14.71
CA SER A 105 12.44 -1.51 13.26
C SER A 105 13.37 -0.56 12.51
N CYS A 106 13.58 0.67 13.01
CA CYS A 106 14.61 1.58 12.51
C CYS A 106 16.02 1.01 12.67
N ALA A 107 16.33 0.35 13.80
CA ALA A 107 17.62 -0.30 13.99
C ALA A 107 17.83 -1.47 13.00
N ILE A 108 16.78 -2.29 12.78
CA ILE A 108 16.80 -3.37 11.80
C ILE A 108 16.93 -2.82 10.36
N TYR A 109 16.19 -1.75 10.04
CA TYR A 109 16.28 -1.10 8.74
C TYR A 109 17.71 -0.57 8.52
N PHE A 110 18.25 0.19 9.47
CA PHE A 110 19.59 0.75 9.35
C PHE A 110 20.66 -0.33 9.20
N SER A 111 20.59 -1.43 9.95
CA SER A 111 21.53 -2.53 9.79
C SER A 111 21.42 -3.18 8.41
N GLY A 112 20.20 -3.39 7.88
CA GLY A 112 19.99 -3.85 6.52
C GLY A 112 20.60 -2.90 5.47
N MET A 113 20.45 -1.59 5.63
CA MET A 113 21.00 -0.59 4.70
C MET A 113 22.52 -0.59 4.73
N LEU A 114 23.10 -0.70 5.93
CA LEU A 114 24.54 -0.76 6.13
C LEU A 114 25.12 -2.01 5.45
N VAL A 115 24.54 -3.20 5.70
CA VAL A 115 25.00 -4.44 5.07
C VAL A 115 24.82 -4.39 3.55
N LEU A 116 23.72 -3.84 3.05
CA LEU A 116 23.51 -3.68 1.61
C LEU A 116 24.59 -2.78 1.00
N THR A 117 24.87 -1.63 1.62
CA THR A 117 25.90 -0.69 1.16
C THR A 117 27.29 -1.33 1.17
N LEU A 118 27.63 -2.08 2.22
CA LEU A 118 28.89 -2.81 2.30
C LEU A 118 28.97 -3.90 1.22
N SER A 119 27.88 -4.61 0.95
CA SER A 119 27.82 -5.67 -0.07
C SER A 119 28.09 -5.17 -1.49
N VAL A 120 27.72 -3.93 -1.81
CA VAL A 120 27.97 -3.32 -3.13
C VAL A 120 29.31 -2.57 -3.20
N SER A 121 29.89 -2.24 -2.05
CA SER A 121 31.11 -1.43 -1.94
C SER A 121 32.38 -2.29 -1.85
N ILE A 122 32.36 -3.38 -1.06
CA ILE A 122 33.55 -4.19 -0.77
C ILE A 122 33.86 -5.14 -1.94
N PRO A 123 35.04 -5.08 -2.56
CA PRO A 123 35.41 -5.94 -3.70
C PRO A 123 35.28 -7.45 -3.44
N GLY A 124 35.58 -7.92 -2.22
CA GLY A 124 35.47 -9.34 -1.87
C GLY A 124 34.03 -9.87 -1.75
N ILE A 125 33.04 -9.00 -1.63
CA ILE A 125 31.63 -9.36 -1.38
C ILE A 125 30.76 -9.11 -2.64
N LYS A 126 31.35 -8.63 -3.73
CA LYS A 126 30.69 -8.50 -5.03
C LYS A 126 31.38 -9.32 -6.11
N PRO A 127 30.67 -9.74 -7.17
CA PRO A 127 31.29 -10.42 -8.30
C PRO A 127 32.33 -9.53 -8.98
N PRO A 128 33.39 -10.11 -9.59
CA PRO A 128 34.34 -9.34 -10.38
C PRO A 128 33.63 -8.71 -11.57
N GLU A 129 34.14 -7.55 -12.01
CA GLU A 129 33.59 -6.88 -13.19
C GLU A 129 33.79 -7.76 -14.43
N CYS A 130 32.72 -7.91 -15.20
CA CYS A 130 32.77 -8.73 -16.40
C CYS A 130 33.45 -7.97 -17.54
N SER A 131 34.65 -8.41 -17.92
CA SER A 131 35.46 -7.83 -18.99
C SER A 131 35.20 -8.45 -20.37
N THR A 132 34.36 -9.48 -20.47
CA THR A 132 34.07 -10.18 -21.72
C THR A 132 32.88 -9.56 -22.46
N ALA A 133 32.97 -9.53 -23.80
CA ALA A 133 31.89 -9.04 -24.67
C ALA A 133 30.60 -9.89 -24.54
N ASN A 134 30.75 -11.19 -24.24
CA ASN A 134 29.64 -12.10 -24.00
C ASN A 134 29.23 -12.11 -22.52
N ALA A 135 27.98 -11.75 -22.25
CA ALA A 135 27.41 -11.70 -20.90
C ALA A 135 27.16 -13.10 -20.29
N GLU A 136 27.11 -14.15 -21.12
CA GLU A 136 26.87 -15.52 -20.66
C GLU A 136 28.12 -16.17 -20.04
N ASP A 137 29.31 -15.64 -20.35
CA ASP A 137 30.61 -16.11 -19.81
C ASP A 137 31.02 -15.38 -18.52
N CYS A 138 30.21 -14.43 -18.04
CA CYS A 138 30.49 -13.72 -16.80
C CYS A 138 30.36 -14.65 -15.59
N LYS A 139 31.36 -14.65 -14.70
CA LYS A 139 31.28 -15.38 -13.43
C LYS A 139 30.09 -14.86 -12.62
N LYS A 140 29.11 -15.73 -12.37
CA LYS A 140 27.96 -15.42 -11.52
C LYS A 140 28.40 -15.21 -10.08
N ALA A 141 27.60 -14.46 -9.33
CA ALA A 141 27.82 -14.22 -7.92
C ALA A 141 27.93 -15.53 -7.12
N SER A 142 28.87 -15.58 -6.19
CA SER A 142 29.02 -16.75 -5.32
C SER A 142 27.84 -16.86 -4.34
N VAL A 143 27.64 -18.05 -3.78
CA VAL A 143 26.56 -18.30 -2.80
C VAL A 143 26.68 -17.34 -1.61
N LEU A 144 27.89 -17.08 -1.13
CA LEU A 144 28.13 -16.14 -0.02
C LEU A 144 27.76 -14.71 -0.40
N GLN A 145 28.15 -14.25 -1.59
CA GLN A 145 27.83 -12.90 -2.07
C GLN A 145 26.31 -12.69 -2.21
N LEU A 146 25.61 -13.69 -2.75
CA LEU A 146 24.16 -13.70 -2.84
C LEU A 146 23.51 -13.75 -1.44
N ALA A 147 24.02 -14.57 -0.53
CA ALA A 147 23.49 -14.69 0.82
C ALA A 147 23.59 -13.38 1.61
N VAL A 148 24.74 -12.69 1.53
CA VAL A 148 24.91 -11.37 2.17
C VAL A 148 23.99 -10.32 1.54
N PHE A 149 23.93 -10.27 0.20
CA PHE A 149 23.11 -9.29 -0.51
C PHE A 149 21.60 -9.48 -0.25
N PHE A 150 21.09 -10.71 -0.39
CA PHE A 150 19.68 -11.01 -0.10
C PHE A 150 19.37 -10.96 1.39
N GLY A 151 20.31 -11.37 2.26
CA GLY A 151 20.20 -11.21 3.70
C GLY A 151 19.99 -9.74 4.08
N ALA A 152 20.75 -8.83 3.46
CA ALA A 152 20.56 -7.39 3.62
C ALA A 152 19.18 -6.94 3.13
N LEU A 153 18.78 -7.31 1.90
CA LEU A 153 17.48 -6.96 1.34
C LEU A 153 16.30 -7.44 2.20
N TYR A 154 16.31 -8.67 2.69
CA TYR A 154 15.21 -9.17 3.53
C TYR A 154 15.25 -8.58 4.94
N THR A 155 16.42 -8.24 5.48
CA THR A 155 16.53 -7.45 6.71
C THR A 155 15.89 -6.07 6.54
N LEU A 156 16.12 -5.41 5.39
CA LEU A 156 15.44 -4.16 5.03
C LEU A 156 13.92 -4.34 4.94
N ALA A 157 13.45 -5.43 4.34
CA ALA A 157 12.02 -5.72 4.24
C ALA A 157 11.39 -5.89 5.65
N ILE A 158 12.08 -6.52 6.60
CA ILE A 158 11.61 -6.62 7.98
C ILE A 158 11.60 -5.25 8.66
N GLY A 159 12.68 -4.46 8.52
CA GLY A 159 12.77 -3.12 9.10
C GLY A 159 11.68 -2.17 8.58
N THR A 160 11.47 -2.13 7.26
CA THR A 160 10.37 -1.36 6.64
C THR A 160 8.99 -1.80 7.12
N GLY A 161 8.83 -3.06 7.50
CA GLY A 161 7.59 -3.61 8.05
C GLY A 161 7.16 -2.93 9.35
N GLY A 162 8.07 -2.67 10.27
CA GLY A 162 7.68 -1.96 11.50
C GLY A 162 7.75 -0.45 11.40
N THR A 163 8.44 0.14 10.41
CA THR A 163 8.49 1.60 10.28
C THR A 163 7.28 2.18 9.54
N LYS A 164 6.93 1.62 8.38
CA LYS A 164 5.84 2.10 7.49
C LYS A 164 4.47 2.30 8.18
N PRO A 165 3.90 1.30 8.89
CA PRO A 165 2.56 1.45 9.48
C PRO A 165 2.57 2.37 10.71
N ASN A 166 3.73 2.54 11.36
CA ASN A 166 3.83 3.24 12.64
C ASN A 166 4.17 4.73 12.47
N ILE A 167 4.91 5.13 11.44
CA ILE A 167 5.38 6.52 11.35
C ILE A 167 4.25 7.52 11.11
N SER A 168 3.31 7.21 10.20
CA SER A 168 2.16 8.07 9.91
C SER A 168 1.18 8.12 11.08
N THR A 169 1.02 7.01 11.81
CA THR A 169 0.16 6.95 12.99
C THR A 169 0.79 7.67 14.18
N ILE A 170 2.10 7.55 14.41
CA ILE A 170 2.85 8.35 15.38
C ILE A 170 2.70 9.84 15.07
N GLY A 171 2.85 10.26 13.82
CA GLY A 171 2.66 11.66 13.43
C GLY A 171 1.22 12.16 13.68
N ALA A 172 0.22 11.31 13.40
CA ALA A 172 -1.19 11.62 13.65
C ALA A 172 -1.56 11.70 15.13
N ASP A 173 -0.87 10.95 15.99
CA ASP A 173 -1.06 10.93 17.45
C ASP A 173 -0.51 12.19 18.15
N GLN A 174 0.17 13.07 17.42
CA GLN A 174 0.69 14.33 17.98
C GLN A 174 -0.37 15.43 18.12
N PHE A 175 -1.60 15.16 17.67
CA PHE A 175 -2.72 16.10 17.68
C PHE A 175 -3.92 15.53 18.43
N ASP A 176 -4.42 16.26 19.42
CA ASP A 176 -5.62 15.93 20.17
C ASP A 176 -6.86 16.16 19.29
N VAL A 177 -7.69 15.13 19.14
CA VAL A 177 -8.88 15.14 18.28
C VAL A 177 -10.01 15.96 18.89
N PHE A 178 -10.02 16.11 20.22
CA PHE A 178 -11.04 16.87 20.94
C PHE A 178 -10.77 18.38 20.94
N ASP A 179 -9.57 18.80 20.51
CA ASP A 179 -9.24 20.21 20.33
C ASP A 179 -9.46 20.66 18.87
N PRO A 180 -10.34 21.64 18.60
CA PRO A 180 -10.62 22.10 17.24
C PRO A 180 -9.39 22.65 16.50
N LYS A 181 -8.44 23.27 17.22
CA LYS A 181 -7.23 23.85 16.60
C LYS A 181 -6.27 22.73 16.20
N GLU A 182 -5.99 21.78 17.08
CA GLU A 182 -5.12 20.63 16.77
C GLU A 182 -5.73 19.72 15.71
N LYS A 183 -7.06 19.52 15.70
CA LYS A 183 -7.77 18.78 14.64
C LYS A 183 -7.53 19.39 13.25
N THR A 184 -7.51 20.71 13.15
CA THR A 184 -7.22 21.42 11.88
C THR A 184 -5.73 21.31 11.51
N GLN A 185 -4.83 21.42 12.50
CA GLN A 185 -3.39 21.25 12.28
C GLN A 185 -3.03 19.84 11.80
N LYS A 186 -3.72 18.80 12.29
CA LYS A 186 -3.57 17.41 11.85
C LYS A 186 -3.80 17.24 10.36
N LEU A 187 -4.79 17.92 9.78
CA LEU A 187 -5.05 17.89 8.34
C LEU A 187 -3.87 18.48 7.56
N SER A 188 -3.34 19.62 8.02
CA SER A 188 -2.17 20.24 7.41
C SER A 188 -0.90 19.37 7.56
N PHE A 189 -0.74 18.65 8.66
CA PHE A 189 0.32 17.64 8.82
C PHE A 189 0.27 16.58 7.71
N PHE A 190 -0.89 16.02 7.41
CA PHE A 190 -1.02 15.04 6.33
C PHE A 190 -0.68 15.61 4.95
N ASN A 191 -0.94 16.89 4.70
CA ASN A 191 -0.51 17.54 3.45
C ASN A 191 1.02 17.59 3.34
N TRP A 192 1.71 18.02 4.40
CA TRP A 192 3.18 18.07 4.45
C TRP A 192 3.82 16.68 4.42
N TRP A 193 3.19 15.71 5.09
CA TRP A 193 3.56 14.30 5.04
C TRP A 193 3.56 13.77 3.59
N MET A 194 2.48 14.01 2.85
CA MET A 194 2.37 13.62 1.45
C MET A 194 3.40 14.32 0.58
N PHE A 195 3.60 15.63 0.77
CA PHE A 195 4.65 16.37 0.06
C PHE A 195 6.03 15.75 0.26
N SER A 196 6.38 15.39 1.50
CA SER A 196 7.65 14.72 1.82
C SER A 196 7.82 13.37 1.13
N ILE A 197 6.74 12.58 1.02
CA ILE A 197 6.76 11.31 0.29
C ILE A 197 7.11 11.53 -1.18
N PHE A 198 6.40 12.46 -1.82
CA PHE A 198 6.59 12.74 -3.24
C PHE A 198 7.97 13.32 -3.52
N PHE A 199 8.44 14.23 -2.67
CA PHE A 199 9.78 14.81 -2.77
C PHE A 199 10.87 13.73 -2.66
N GLY A 200 10.80 12.87 -1.64
CA GLY A 200 11.76 11.77 -1.47
C GLY A 200 11.74 10.77 -2.63
N THR A 201 10.54 10.46 -3.15
CA THR A 201 10.37 9.55 -4.30
C THR A 201 10.94 10.14 -5.59
N LEU A 202 10.66 11.42 -5.89
CA LEU A 202 11.19 12.11 -7.06
C LEU A 202 12.71 12.22 -7.01
N PHE A 203 13.27 12.57 -5.85
CA PHE A 203 14.71 12.64 -5.64
C PHE A 203 15.38 11.28 -5.85
N ALA A 204 14.78 10.21 -5.30
CA ALA A 204 15.26 8.86 -5.50
C ALA A 204 15.27 8.47 -6.98
N ASN A 205 14.13 8.57 -7.67
CA ASN A 205 14.00 8.13 -9.06
C ASN A 205 14.85 8.96 -10.03
N THR A 206 15.22 10.20 -9.69
CA THR A 206 16.02 11.06 -10.58
C THR A 206 17.49 11.10 -10.16
N VAL A 207 17.80 11.84 -9.10
CA VAL A 207 19.18 12.12 -8.65
C VAL A 207 19.86 10.85 -8.19
N LEU A 208 19.21 10.05 -7.36
CA LEU A 208 19.87 8.89 -6.75
C LEU A 208 20.11 7.77 -7.77
N VAL A 209 19.13 7.50 -8.64
CA VAL A 209 19.30 6.58 -9.77
C VAL A 209 20.42 7.06 -10.71
N TYR A 210 20.52 8.37 -10.98
CA TYR A 210 21.63 8.91 -11.76
C TYR A 210 23.00 8.65 -11.13
N VAL A 211 23.12 8.84 -9.81
CA VAL A 211 24.34 8.54 -9.06
C VAL A 211 24.68 7.04 -9.14
N GLN A 212 23.69 6.16 -9.01
CA GLN A 212 23.90 4.70 -9.08
C GLN A 212 24.45 4.25 -10.44
N ASP A 213 23.87 4.76 -11.53
CA ASP A 213 24.21 4.33 -12.89
C ASP A 213 25.48 4.99 -13.43
N ASN A 214 25.71 6.28 -13.16
CA ASN A 214 26.80 7.04 -13.78
C ASN A 214 28.02 7.26 -12.87
N VAL A 215 27.84 7.23 -11.54
CA VAL A 215 28.94 7.48 -10.58
C VAL A 215 29.36 6.18 -9.89
N GLY A 216 28.39 5.41 -9.39
CA GLY A 216 28.60 4.08 -8.86
C GLY A 216 27.67 3.68 -7.71
N TRP A 217 27.46 2.38 -7.60
CA TRP A 217 26.55 1.76 -6.62
C TRP A 217 26.93 2.01 -5.16
N ALA A 218 28.23 2.10 -4.85
CA ALA A 218 28.71 2.37 -3.49
C ALA A 218 28.19 3.73 -2.96
N LEU A 219 28.31 4.79 -3.77
CA LEU A 219 27.74 6.10 -3.42
C LEU A 219 26.22 6.10 -3.51
N GLY A 220 25.67 5.42 -4.52
CA GLY A 220 24.23 5.31 -4.74
C GLY A 220 23.45 4.65 -3.60
N TYR A 221 24.05 3.75 -2.83
CA TYR A 221 23.45 3.19 -1.60
C TYR A 221 24.05 3.80 -0.31
N GLY A 222 25.26 4.36 -0.37
CA GLY A 222 25.88 5.06 0.76
C GLY A 222 25.14 6.34 1.15
N LEU A 223 24.76 7.18 0.18
CA LEU A 223 24.00 8.41 0.42
C LEU A 223 22.69 8.18 1.19
N PRO A 224 21.78 7.28 0.75
CA PRO A 224 20.56 6.99 1.50
C PRO A 224 20.83 6.31 2.84
N THR A 225 21.93 5.54 2.98
CA THR A 225 22.30 4.95 4.28
C THR A 225 22.70 6.01 5.31
N ILE A 226 23.52 6.98 4.91
CA ILE A 226 23.90 8.11 5.78
C ILE A 226 22.68 8.98 6.08
N GLY A 227 21.87 9.29 5.05
CA GLY A 227 20.63 10.03 5.21
C GLY A 227 19.65 9.35 6.19
N LEU A 228 19.49 8.03 6.07
CA LEU A 228 18.67 7.25 6.99
C LEU A 228 19.21 7.32 8.43
N ALA A 229 20.53 7.19 8.65
CA ALA A 229 21.17 7.31 9.96
C ALA A 229 20.91 8.68 10.62
N ILE A 230 21.08 9.75 9.85
CA ILE A 230 20.82 11.13 10.28
C ILE A 230 19.34 11.27 10.65
N SER A 231 18.45 10.77 9.79
CA SER A 231 17.00 10.89 10.00
C SER A 231 16.50 10.12 11.22
N ILE A 232 17.05 8.93 11.49
CA ILE A 232 16.76 8.14 12.70
C ILE A 232 17.27 8.90 13.93
N SER A 233 18.47 9.49 13.86
CA SER A 233 19.02 10.28 14.97
C SER A 233 18.13 11.49 15.29
N ILE A 234 17.68 12.21 14.26
CA ILE A 234 16.73 13.32 14.39
C ILE A 234 15.41 12.85 15.01
N PHE A 235 14.87 11.71 14.56
CA PHE A 235 13.65 11.14 15.13
C PHE A 235 13.83 10.82 16.62
N LEU A 236 14.95 10.23 17.02
CA LEU A 236 15.24 9.90 18.43
C LEU A 236 15.45 11.16 19.30
N VAL A 237 16.07 12.22 18.77
CA VAL A 237 16.14 13.53 19.46
C VAL A 237 14.73 14.10 19.72
N GLY A 238 13.76 13.78 18.85
CA GLY A 238 12.36 14.16 19.02
C GLY A 238 11.62 13.47 20.19
N THR A 239 12.16 12.38 20.77
CA THR A 239 11.50 11.55 21.80
C THR A 239 10.85 12.34 22.94
N PRO A 240 11.51 13.36 23.55
CA PRO A 240 10.91 14.12 24.65
C PRO A 240 9.68 14.94 24.25
N PHE A 241 9.49 15.19 22.95
CA PHE A 241 8.39 16.00 22.41
C PHE A 241 7.19 15.15 21.96
N TYR A 242 7.35 13.84 21.81
CA TYR A 242 6.27 12.98 21.34
C TYR A 242 5.20 12.72 22.40
N ARG A 243 3.96 12.62 21.90
CA ARG A 243 2.81 12.02 22.56
C ARG A 243 2.71 10.55 22.14
N HIS A 244 2.42 9.66 23.07
CA HIS A 244 2.35 8.21 22.83
C HIS A 244 0.94 7.69 23.11
N LYS A 245 0.44 6.81 22.24
CA LYS A 245 -0.78 6.03 22.53
C LYS A 245 -0.44 4.64 23.04
N LEU A 246 -1.20 4.20 24.03
CA LEU A 246 -1.11 2.85 24.57
C LEU A 246 -1.65 1.82 23.55
N PRO A 247 -1.12 0.58 23.54
CA PRO A 247 -1.64 -0.49 22.70
C PRO A 247 -3.13 -0.76 22.95
N THR A 248 -3.93 -0.82 21.88
CA THR A 248 -5.41 -1.01 21.95
C THR A 248 -5.85 -2.44 21.60
N GLY A 249 -4.89 -3.35 21.36
CA GLY A 249 -5.13 -4.74 20.98
C GLY A 249 -5.22 -4.93 19.46
N SER A 250 -5.23 -6.18 19.01
CA SER A 250 -5.20 -6.50 17.57
C SER A 250 -6.60 -6.67 16.95
N PRO A 251 -6.93 -5.95 15.86
CA PRO A 251 -8.10 -6.22 15.04
C PRO A 251 -8.18 -7.67 14.52
N PHE A 252 -7.03 -8.29 14.22
CA PHE A 252 -6.97 -9.69 13.79
C PHE A 252 -7.49 -10.65 14.86
N THR A 253 -7.12 -10.41 16.12
CA THR A 253 -7.60 -11.23 17.24
C THR A 253 -9.11 -11.07 17.43
N LYS A 254 -9.66 -9.86 17.23
CA LYS A 254 -11.12 -9.62 17.29
C LYS A 254 -11.85 -10.43 16.21
N MET A 255 -11.42 -10.31 14.94
CA MET A 255 -12.02 -11.06 13.83
C MET A 255 -11.89 -12.58 14.04
N ALA A 256 -10.72 -13.05 14.50
CA ALA A 256 -10.50 -14.47 14.77
C ALA A 256 -11.44 -15.01 15.86
N ARG A 257 -11.70 -14.24 16.93
CA ARG A 257 -12.66 -14.62 17.96
C ARG A 257 -14.07 -14.76 17.41
N VAL A 258 -14.52 -13.81 16.58
CA VAL A 258 -15.84 -13.87 15.94
C VAL A 258 -15.98 -15.11 15.04
N ILE A 259 -14.97 -15.39 14.21
CA ILE A 259 -14.98 -16.57 13.35
C ILE A 259 -14.96 -17.87 14.18
N VAL A 260 -14.11 -17.96 15.19
CA VAL A 260 -14.04 -19.17 16.04
C VAL A 260 -15.32 -19.37 16.86
N ALA A 261 -15.88 -18.31 17.46
CA ALA A 261 -17.11 -18.40 18.24
C ALA A 261 -18.32 -18.77 17.38
N SER A 262 -18.44 -18.22 16.17
CA SER A 262 -19.51 -18.58 15.23
C SER A 262 -19.42 -20.03 14.76
N LEU A 263 -18.20 -20.55 14.52
CA LEU A 263 -17.98 -21.95 14.17
C LEU A 263 -18.30 -22.91 15.33
N ARG A 264 -17.93 -22.55 16.57
CA ARG A 264 -18.27 -23.34 17.77
C ARG A 264 -19.77 -23.46 17.98
N LYS A 265 -20.51 -22.38 17.68
CA LYS A 265 -21.97 -22.32 17.76
C LYS A 265 -22.67 -22.64 16.44
N ALA A 266 -21.99 -23.29 15.50
CA ALA A 266 -22.55 -23.58 14.18
C ALA A 266 -23.80 -24.49 14.20
N LYS A 267 -24.02 -25.21 15.30
CA LYS A 267 -25.20 -26.08 15.50
C LYS A 267 -26.32 -25.40 16.30
N GLU A 268 -26.10 -24.22 16.87
CA GLU A 268 -27.14 -23.52 17.63
C GLU A 268 -28.19 -22.92 16.67
N PRO A 269 -29.49 -22.99 17.04
CA PRO A 269 -30.56 -22.43 16.22
C PRO A 269 -30.44 -20.91 16.17
N MET A 270 -30.58 -20.36 14.97
CA MET A 270 -30.56 -18.91 14.76
C MET A 270 -31.88 -18.31 15.27
N THR A 271 -31.81 -17.38 16.21
CA THR A 271 -32.98 -16.62 16.68
C THR A 271 -33.11 -15.29 15.95
N HIS A 272 -34.34 -14.78 15.87
CA HIS A 272 -34.66 -13.45 15.34
C HIS A 272 -34.76 -12.39 16.44
N ASP A 273 -34.78 -12.79 17.70
CA ASP A 273 -34.92 -11.88 18.84
C ASP A 273 -33.57 -11.30 19.24
N VAL A 274 -33.45 -9.97 19.15
CA VAL A 274 -32.23 -9.19 19.48
C VAL A 274 -31.83 -9.38 20.94
N ALA A 275 -32.78 -9.66 21.84
CA ALA A 275 -32.53 -9.84 23.27
C ALA A 275 -31.60 -11.03 23.59
N ASN A 276 -31.55 -12.02 22.70
CA ASN A 276 -30.70 -13.20 22.86
C ASN A 276 -29.24 -12.99 22.43
N PHE A 277 -28.94 -11.85 21.81
CA PHE A 277 -27.57 -11.49 21.44
C PHE A 277 -26.91 -10.65 22.53
N HIS A 278 -25.60 -10.80 22.67
CA HIS A 278 -24.78 -10.11 23.65
C HIS A 278 -24.31 -8.76 23.09
N GLU A 279 -24.58 -7.68 23.84
CA GLU A 279 -24.10 -6.34 23.54
C GLU A 279 -23.78 -5.60 24.85
N LEU A 280 -22.82 -4.68 24.81
CA LEU A 280 -22.41 -3.90 25.99
C LEU A 280 -23.42 -2.76 26.27
N PRO A 281 -23.55 -2.31 27.54
CA PRO A 281 -24.35 -1.14 27.89
C PRO A 281 -23.83 0.13 27.20
N SER A 282 -24.74 1.04 26.82
CA SER A 282 -24.43 2.32 26.14
C SER A 282 -23.40 3.19 26.88
N LEU A 283 -23.43 3.19 28.21
CA LEU A 283 -22.50 3.95 29.05
C LEU A 283 -21.04 3.48 28.90
N GLU A 284 -20.83 2.20 28.57
CA GLU A 284 -19.49 1.65 28.32
C GLU A 284 -18.97 2.03 26.93
N TYR A 285 -19.88 2.21 25.96
CA TYR A 285 -19.58 2.73 24.63
C TYR A 285 -19.20 4.21 24.68
N GLU A 286 -19.95 5.03 25.42
CA GLU A 286 -19.62 6.44 25.65
C GLU A 286 -18.25 6.63 26.29
N ARG A 287 -17.92 5.81 27.31
CA ARG A 287 -16.60 5.83 27.96
C ARG A 287 -15.46 5.48 26.99
N LYS A 288 -15.72 4.62 26.00
CA LYS A 288 -14.76 4.23 24.96
C LYS A 288 -14.78 5.17 23.75
N GLY A 289 -15.68 6.16 23.71
CA GLY A 289 -15.89 7.02 22.56
C GLY A 289 -16.27 6.25 21.29
N ALA A 290 -17.00 5.13 21.44
CA ALA A 290 -17.42 4.25 20.35
C ALA A 290 -18.95 4.20 20.28
N PHE A 291 -19.50 3.76 19.14
CA PHE A 291 -20.94 3.61 18.93
C PHE A 291 -21.29 2.15 18.61
N PRO A 292 -22.41 1.63 19.13
CA PRO A 292 -22.88 0.29 18.78
C PRO A 292 -23.28 0.22 17.30
N ILE A 293 -22.99 -0.89 16.65
CA ILE A 293 -23.36 -1.12 15.24
C ILE A 293 -24.58 -2.05 15.19
N GLN A 294 -25.59 -1.66 14.42
CA GLN A 294 -26.82 -2.44 14.28
C GLN A 294 -26.60 -3.73 13.47
N PRO A 295 -27.30 -4.83 13.82
CA PRO A 295 -27.22 -6.09 13.08
C PRO A 295 -27.63 -5.93 11.61
N THR A 296 -26.91 -6.58 10.70
CA THR A 296 -27.21 -6.58 9.27
C THR A 296 -27.54 -7.99 8.76
N PRO A 297 -28.41 -8.13 7.73
CA PRO A 297 -28.77 -9.43 7.15
C PRO A 297 -27.60 -10.09 6.37
N SER A 298 -26.50 -9.37 6.22
CA SER A 298 -25.17 -9.82 5.82
C SER A 298 -24.63 -11.03 6.56
N LEU A 299 -24.20 -12.12 5.90
CA LEU A 299 -23.35 -13.14 6.54
C LEU A 299 -23.90 -13.61 7.91
N ARG A 300 -25.21 -13.87 8.00
CA ARG A 300 -25.93 -14.16 9.27
C ARG A 300 -25.32 -15.29 10.10
N PHE A 301 -24.57 -16.21 9.49
CA PHE A 301 -23.89 -17.26 10.23
C PHE A 301 -22.91 -16.72 11.29
N LEU A 302 -22.34 -15.53 11.09
CA LEU A 302 -21.42 -14.89 12.03
C LEU A 302 -22.13 -14.35 13.29
N ASP A 303 -23.42 -14.04 13.20
CA ASP A 303 -24.22 -13.59 14.36
C ASP A 303 -24.30 -14.63 15.46
N ARG A 304 -24.06 -15.90 15.12
CA ARG A 304 -23.95 -16.98 16.12
C ARG A 304 -22.87 -16.70 17.16
N ALA A 305 -21.82 -15.95 16.83
CA ALA A 305 -20.77 -15.59 17.77
C ALA A 305 -21.30 -14.76 18.96
N SER A 306 -22.35 -13.95 18.75
CA SER A 306 -22.94 -13.09 19.79
C SER A 306 -24.13 -13.70 20.52
N LEU A 307 -24.54 -14.94 20.21
CA LEU A 307 -25.61 -15.62 20.96
C LEU A 307 -25.22 -15.82 22.43
N LYS A 308 -26.08 -15.43 23.37
CA LYS A 308 -25.88 -15.69 24.80
C LYS A 308 -25.96 -17.19 25.08
N SER A 309 -24.81 -17.84 25.13
CA SER A 309 -24.64 -19.21 25.64
C SER A 309 -24.01 -19.07 27.04
N GLY A 310 -24.39 -19.88 28.02
CA GLY A 310 -24.07 -19.70 29.46
C GLY A 310 -22.57 -19.60 29.84
N THR A 311 -21.66 -19.59 28.87
CA THR A 311 -20.22 -19.36 29.02
C THR A 311 -19.84 -17.92 28.64
N THR A 312 -19.11 -17.22 29.51
CA THR A 312 -18.62 -15.84 29.28
C THR A 312 -17.21 -15.77 28.68
N HIS A 313 -16.66 -16.90 28.23
CA HIS A 313 -15.29 -16.94 27.70
C HIS A 313 -15.15 -16.13 26.41
N LYS A 314 -14.12 -15.27 26.32
CA LYS A 314 -13.89 -14.34 25.18
C LYS A 314 -13.79 -14.97 23.80
N TRP A 315 -13.50 -16.28 23.72
CA TRP A 315 -13.45 -17.04 22.45
C TRP A 315 -14.76 -17.80 22.14
N ASN A 316 -15.76 -17.66 23.00
CA ASN A 316 -17.08 -18.28 22.82
C ASN A 316 -18.22 -17.25 22.80
N LEU A 317 -17.99 -16.01 23.24
CA LEU A 317 -18.99 -14.94 23.23
C LEU A 317 -18.36 -13.63 22.76
N CYS A 318 -18.93 -13.04 21.71
CA CYS A 318 -18.55 -11.73 21.15
C CYS A 318 -19.73 -10.76 21.21
N THR A 319 -19.49 -9.46 21.07
CA THR A 319 -20.58 -8.48 20.97
C THR A 319 -21.17 -8.41 19.56
N ILE A 320 -22.41 -7.94 19.41
CA ILE A 320 -23.01 -7.68 18.08
C ILE A 320 -22.11 -6.72 17.28
N THR A 321 -21.63 -5.66 17.92
CA THR A 321 -20.72 -4.70 17.29
C THR A 321 -19.44 -5.37 16.76
N GLU A 322 -18.77 -6.25 17.52
CA GLU A 322 -17.59 -6.99 17.04
C GLU A 322 -17.90 -7.90 15.82
N VAL A 323 -19.09 -8.50 15.81
CA VAL A 323 -19.56 -9.33 14.69
C VAL A 323 -19.77 -8.48 13.44
N GLU A 324 -20.46 -7.34 13.56
CA GLU A 324 -20.73 -6.45 12.43
C GLU A 324 -19.47 -5.80 11.87
N GLU A 325 -18.52 -5.41 12.73
CA GLU A 325 -17.19 -4.97 12.30
C GLU A 325 -16.49 -6.05 11.45
N THR A 326 -16.56 -7.31 11.89
CA THR A 326 -15.99 -8.45 11.15
C THR A 326 -16.70 -8.69 9.81
N LYS A 327 -18.04 -8.60 9.78
CA LYS A 327 -18.82 -8.72 8.54
C LYS A 327 -18.43 -7.65 7.52
N GLN A 328 -18.28 -6.39 7.95
CA GLN A 328 -17.86 -5.29 7.07
C GLN A 328 -16.49 -5.55 6.45
N MET A 329 -15.52 -6.03 7.24
CA MET A 329 -14.19 -6.41 6.72
C MET A 329 -14.29 -7.55 5.69
N LEU A 330 -15.06 -8.59 5.97
CA LEU A 330 -15.21 -9.74 5.06
C LEU A 330 -15.92 -9.39 3.75
N ARG A 331 -16.84 -8.42 3.74
CA ARG A 331 -17.50 -7.93 2.52
C ARG A 331 -16.55 -7.26 1.54
N MET A 332 -15.42 -6.73 2.01
CA MET A 332 -14.41 -6.11 1.15
C MET A 332 -13.48 -7.13 0.45
N LEU A 333 -13.48 -8.40 0.87
CA LEU A 333 -12.58 -9.43 0.32
C LEU A 333 -12.74 -9.67 -1.19
N PRO A 334 -13.96 -9.72 -1.78
CA PRO A 334 -14.10 -9.84 -3.23
C PRO A 334 -13.42 -8.69 -3.98
N VAL A 335 -13.54 -7.46 -3.47
CA VAL A 335 -12.87 -6.29 -4.07
C VAL A 335 -11.34 -6.41 -3.91
N LEU A 336 -10.86 -6.88 -2.76
CA LEU A 336 -9.43 -7.15 -2.52
C LEU A 336 -8.84 -8.15 -3.51
N PHE A 337 -9.55 -9.25 -3.82
CA PHE A 337 -9.06 -10.24 -4.76
C PHE A 337 -8.98 -9.69 -6.19
N ILE A 338 -9.95 -8.87 -6.61
CA ILE A 338 -9.94 -8.21 -7.92
C ILE A 338 -8.81 -7.19 -8.06
N THR A 339 -8.31 -6.62 -6.96
CA THR A 339 -7.19 -5.67 -7.01
C THR A 339 -5.82 -6.35 -7.15
N PHE A 340 -5.72 -7.68 -7.10
CA PHE A 340 -4.44 -8.38 -7.24
C PHE A 340 -3.85 -8.26 -8.65
N VAL A 341 -4.66 -8.42 -9.71
CA VAL A 341 -4.22 -8.28 -11.10
C VAL A 341 -3.67 -6.89 -11.41
N PRO A 342 -4.36 -5.78 -11.10
CA PRO A 342 -3.78 -4.45 -11.33
C PRO A 342 -2.55 -4.20 -10.46
N SER A 343 -2.50 -4.73 -9.23
CA SER A 343 -1.30 -4.62 -8.38
C SER A 343 -0.09 -5.34 -8.97
N MET A 344 -0.30 -6.46 -9.64
CA MET A 344 0.72 -7.18 -10.41
C MET A 344 1.23 -6.36 -11.61
N MET A 345 0.38 -5.53 -12.20
CA MET A 345 0.77 -4.66 -13.32
C MET A 345 1.74 -3.55 -12.88
N ILE A 346 1.56 -2.99 -11.69
CA ILE A 346 2.46 -1.96 -11.13
C ILE A 346 3.90 -2.48 -10.99
N ALA A 347 4.06 -3.78 -10.73
CA ALA A 347 5.38 -4.42 -10.62
C ALA A 347 6.22 -4.30 -11.91
N GLN A 348 5.59 -4.10 -13.07
CA GLN A 348 6.29 -3.98 -14.36
C GLN A 348 7.11 -2.67 -14.47
N ILE A 349 6.71 -1.61 -13.75
CA ILE A 349 7.36 -0.30 -13.74
C ILE A 349 8.83 -0.42 -13.33
N ASN A 350 9.09 -1.15 -12.25
CA ASN A 350 10.43 -1.30 -11.65
C ASN A 350 11.23 -2.47 -12.24
N THR A 351 10.66 -3.23 -13.18
CA THR A 351 11.29 -4.43 -13.73
C THR A 351 11.39 -4.36 -15.25
N LEU A 352 10.40 -4.88 -15.98
CA LEU A 352 10.48 -5.03 -17.42
C LEU A 352 10.49 -3.69 -18.15
N PHE A 353 9.76 -2.68 -17.68
CA PHE A 353 9.79 -1.34 -18.29
C PHE A 353 11.18 -0.71 -18.20
N VAL A 354 11.82 -0.82 -17.03
CA VAL A 354 13.21 -0.40 -16.83
C VAL A 354 14.14 -1.17 -17.76
N LYS A 355 13.95 -2.50 -17.86
CA LYS A 355 14.77 -3.35 -18.75
C LYS A 355 14.60 -3.00 -20.22
N GLN A 356 13.41 -2.66 -20.72
CA GLN A 356 13.23 -2.14 -22.08
C GLN A 356 14.09 -0.90 -22.33
N GLY A 357 14.10 0.04 -21.37
CA GLY A 357 14.87 1.27 -21.47
C GLY A 357 16.38 1.06 -21.56
N THR A 358 16.91 -0.08 -21.11
CA THR A 358 18.35 -0.41 -21.24
C THR A 358 18.79 -0.68 -22.69
N THR A 359 17.86 -0.89 -23.62
CA THR A 359 18.15 -1.18 -25.03
C THR A 359 18.03 0.03 -25.95
N LEU A 360 17.60 1.17 -25.41
CA LEU A 360 17.28 2.38 -26.17
C LEU A 360 18.40 3.42 -26.05
N ASP A 361 18.42 4.38 -26.96
CA ASP A 361 19.31 5.55 -26.87
C ASP A 361 18.85 6.46 -25.71
N ARG A 362 19.77 6.68 -24.78
CA ARG A 362 19.55 7.41 -23.51
C ARG A 362 20.03 8.85 -23.57
N LYS A 363 20.65 9.30 -24.67
CA LYS A 363 21.19 10.65 -24.78
C LYS A 363 20.07 11.68 -24.90
N ILE A 364 20.15 12.74 -24.09
CA ILE A 364 19.21 13.87 -24.16
C ILE A 364 19.89 15.07 -24.81
N THR A 365 20.99 15.54 -24.23
CA THR A 365 21.76 16.68 -24.71
C THR A 365 23.24 16.50 -24.39
N GLY A 366 24.11 16.71 -25.40
CA GLY A 366 25.56 16.56 -25.25
C GLY A 366 25.95 15.19 -24.68
N ASN A 367 26.66 15.21 -23.55
CA ASN A 367 27.13 13.99 -22.85
C ASN A 367 26.17 13.48 -21.77
N PHE A 368 24.99 14.10 -21.59
CA PHE A 368 24.05 13.67 -20.56
C PHE A 368 23.16 12.52 -21.04
N SER A 369 23.26 11.38 -20.34
CA SER A 369 22.45 10.18 -20.59
C SER A 369 21.53 9.91 -19.41
N ILE A 370 20.22 9.80 -19.66
CA ILE A 370 19.24 9.52 -18.61
C ILE A 370 19.26 8.03 -18.24
N PRO A 371 19.30 7.68 -16.94
CA PRO A 371 19.14 6.30 -16.51
C PRO A 371 17.77 5.73 -16.88
N PRO A 372 17.66 4.45 -17.29
CA PRO A 372 16.38 3.84 -17.61
C PRO A 372 15.36 3.87 -16.46
N ALA A 373 15.82 3.61 -15.24
CA ALA A 373 14.96 3.63 -14.05
C ALA A 373 14.44 5.04 -13.72
N SER A 374 15.07 6.11 -14.21
CA SER A 374 14.61 7.48 -14.00
C SER A 374 13.32 7.82 -14.74
N LEU A 375 12.88 6.98 -15.68
CA LEU A 375 11.54 7.08 -16.24
C LEU A 375 10.43 6.93 -15.17
N GLY A 376 10.72 6.25 -14.06
CA GLY A 376 9.83 6.19 -12.90
C GLY A 376 9.50 7.55 -12.29
N GLY A 377 10.36 8.57 -12.47
CA GLY A 377 10.06 9.95 -12.06
C GLY A 377 8.86 10.54 -12.80
N PHE A 378 8.65 10.17 -14.07
CA PHE A 378 7.48 10.61 -14.85
C PHE A 378 6.18 9.98 -14.38
N VAL A 379 6.21 8.78 -13.80
CA VAL A 379 5.03 8.17 -13.14
C VAL A 379 4.63 9.04 -11.96
N THR A 380 5.57 9.40 -11.08
CA THR A 380 5.29 10.25 -9.93
C THR A 380 4.79 11.64 -10.34
N LEU A 381 5.41 12.26 -11.35
CA LEU A 381 5.01 13.58 -11.82
C LEU A 381 3.61 13.56 -12.46
N SER A 382 3.34 12.58 -13.33
CA SER A 382 2.03 12.43 -13.97
C SER A 382 0.93 12.09 -12.97
N MET A 383 1.21 11.28 -11.94
CA MET A 383 0.29 11.02 -10.83
C MET A 383 -0.07 12.31 -10.09
N LEU A 384 0.91 13.14 -9.73
CA LEU A 384 0.68 14.42 -9.05
C LEU A 384 -0.18 15.38 -9.88
N ILE A 385 0.17 15.55 -11.15
CA ILE A 385 -0.59 16.40 -12.08
C ILE A 385 -2.01 15.85 -12.22
N SER A 386 -2.17 14.54 -12.38
CA SER A 386 -3.47 13.88 -12.52
C SER A 386 -4.35 14.04 -11.29
N ILE A 387 -3.80 13.97 -10.07
CA ILE A 387 -4.55 14.24 -8.83
C ILE A 387 -5.08 15.67 -8.80
N VAL A 388 -4.24 16.66 -9.15
CA VAL A 388 -4.67 18.07 -9.18
C VAL A 388 -5.78 18.28 -10.22
N ILE A 389 -5.64 17.70 -11.41
CA ILE A 389 -6.66 17.76 -12.47
C ILE A 389 -7.95 17.06 -12.01
N TYR A 390 -7.83 15.90 -11.36
CA TYR A 390 -8.96 15.15 -10.84
C TYR A 390 -9.78 16.01 -9.86
N ASP A 391 -9.14 16.56 -8.83
CA ASP A 391 -9.84 17.33 -7.80
C ASP A 391 -10.37 18.67 -8.32
N ARG A 392 -9.58 19.39 -9.14
CA ARG A 392 -9.94 20.75 -9.56
C ARG A 392 -10.89 20.79 -10.73
N VAL A 393 -10.83 19.81 -11.62
CA VAL A 393 -11.58 19.78 -12.89
C VAL A 393 -12.58 18.64 -12.88
N PHE A 394 -12.12 17.39 -12.78
CA PHE A 394 -12.99 16.21 -12.93
C PHE A 394 -14.10 16.19 -11.88
N VAL A 395 -13.77 16.28 -10.58
CA VAL A 395 -14.75 16.25 -9.50
C VAL A 395 -15.77 17.38 -9.63
N LYS A 396 -15.33 18.61 -9.96
CA LYS A 396 -16.23 19.76 -10.15
C LYS A 396 -17.20 19.55 -11.31
N LEU A 397 -16.74 18.96 -12.41
CA LEU A 397 -17.57 18.66 -13.57
C LEU A 397 -18.55 17.54 -13.24
N THR A 398 -18.06 16.39 -12.77
CA THR A 398 -18.91 15.23 -12.50
C THR A 398 -19.92 15.49 -11.39
N ARG A 399 -19.57 16.24 -10.34
CA ARG A 399 -20.51 16.60 -9.27
C ARG A 399 -21.74 17.35 -9.77
N LYS A 400 -21.60 18.17 -10.83
CA LYS A 400 -22.75 18.85 -11.45
C LYS A 400 -23.74 17.87 -12.07
N PHE A 401 -23.25 16.73 -12.57
CA PHE A 401 -24.07 15.73 -13.25
C PHE A 401 -24.55 14.61 -12.33
N THR A 402 -23.73 14.17 -11.37
CA THR A 402 -24.01 13.02 -10.51
C THR A 402 -24.65 13.40 -9.18
N GLY A 403 -24.54 14.67 -8.76
CA GLY A 403 -24.94 15.11 -7.41
C GLY A 403 -24.06 14.56 -6.27
N ASN A 404 -23.07 13.69 -6.57
CA ASN A 404 -22.21 13.09 -5.56
C ASN A 404 -21.12 14.09 -5.12
N PRO A 405 -20.92 14.33 -3.80
CA PRO A 405 -19.88 15.23 -3.31
C PRO A 405 -18.46 14.83 -3.73
N ARG A 406 -18.19 13.53 -3.93
CA ARG A 406 -16.92 12.98 -4.44
C ARG A 406 -16.82 12.96 -5.97
N GLY A 407 -17.84 13.45 -6.68
CA GLY A 407 -17.92 13.46 -8.14
C GLY A 407 -18.40 12.12 -8.72
N VAL A 408 -17.71 11.03 -8.42
CA VAL A 408 -18.09 9.65 -8.80
C VAL A 408 -17.94 8.71 -7.61
N THR A 409 -18.53 7.52 -7.66
CA THR A 409 -18.32 6.53 -6.58
C THR A 409 -16.90 5.99 -6.60
N LEU A 410 -16.40 5.50 -5.46
CA LEU A 410 -15.04 4.96 -5.37
C LEU A 410 -14.84 3.74 -6.29
N LEU A 411 -15.86 2.90 -6.46
CA LEU A 411 -15.81 1.76 -7.38
C LEU A 411 -15.82 2.23 -8.85
N GLN A 412 -16.55 3.29 -9.19
CA GLN A 412 -16.45 3.89 -10.53
C GLN A 412 -15.06 4.45 -10.81
N ARG A 413 -14.46 5.15 -9.83
CA ARG A 413 -13.10 5.68 -9.93
C ARG A 413 -12.07 4.55 -10.14
N MET A 414 -12.19 3.45 -9.38
CA MET A 414 -11.38 2.25 -9.60
C MET A 414 -11.61 1.65 -10.99
N GLY A 415 -12.86 1.58 -11.46
CA GLY A 415 -13.20 1.08 -12.79
C GLY A 415 -12.51 1.86 -13.93
N ILE A 416 -12.45 3.19 -13.82
CA ILE A 416 -11.72 4.05 -14.77
C ILE A 416 -10.23 3.68 -14.78
N GLY A 417 -9.61 3.53 -13.60
CA GLY A 417 -8.22 3.11 -13.49
C GLY A 417 -7.93 1.73 -14.08
N LEU A 418 -8.83 0.76 -13.93
CA LEU A 418 -8.74 -0.55 -14.58
C LEU A 418 -8.79 -0.47 -16.11
N VAL A 419 -9.59 0.45 -16.67
CA VAL A 419 -9.60 0.69 -18.12
C VAL A 419 -8.27 1.29 -18.57
N PHE A 420 -7.70 2.23 -17.82
CA PHE A 420 -6.36 2.74 -18.11
C PHE A 420 -5.32 1.62 -18.10
N HIS A 421 -5.38 0.66 -17.18
CA HIS A 421 -4.46 -0.49 -17.15
C HIS A 421 -4.49 -1.31 -18.44
N ILE A 422 -5.68 -1.54 -19.02
CA ILE A 422 -5.82 -2.20 -20.32
C ILE A 422 -5.15 -1.38 -21.42
N VAL A 423 -5.44 -0.07 -21.48
CA VAL A 423 -4.86 0.85 -22.47
C VAL A 423 -3.33 0.90 -22.36
N ILE A 424 -2.79 1.00 -21.14
CA ILE A 424 -1.34 1.03 -20.89
C ILE A 424 -0.66 -0.21 -21.45
N MET A 425 -1.21 -1.40 -21.23
CA MET A 425 -0.62 -2.65 -21.71
C MET A 425 -0.72 -2.80 -23.23
N ILE A 426 -1.78 -2.29 -23.86
CA ILE A 426 -1.89 -2.20 -25.32
C ILE A 426 -0.82 -1.25 -25.88
N VAL A 427 -0.67 -0.07 -25.28
CA VAL A 427 0.36 0.91 -25.67
C VAL A 427 1.76 0.32 -25.49
N ALA A 428 2.05 -0.31 -24.35
CA ALA A 428 3.34 -0.95 -24.10
C ALA A 428 3.64 -2.08 -25.10
N SER A 429 2.63 -2.88 -25.47
CA SER A 429 2.77 -3.91 -26.51
C SER A 429 3.07 -3.30 -27.88
N GLY A 430 2.38 -2.20 -28.24
CA GLY A 430 2.62 -1.46 -29.49
C GLY A 430 4.02 -0.83 -29.54
N THR A 431 4.44 -0.18 -28.45
CA THR A 431 5.79 0.40 -28.32
C THR A 431 6.86 -0.67 -28.42
N GLU A 432 6.67 -1.83 -27.79
CA GLU A 432 7.61 -2.94 -27.88
C GLU A 432 7.67 -3.56 -29.27
N ARG A 433 6.52 -3.71 -29.94
CA ARG A 433 6.47 -4.11 -31.35
C ARG A 433 7.27 -3.15 -32.23
N TYR A 434 7.11 -1.84 -32.03
CA TYR A 434 7.86 -0.83 -32.78
C TYR A 434 9.37 -0.92 -32.51
N ARG A 435 9.78 -1.05 -31.23
CA ARG A 435 11.19 -1.25 -30.84
C ARG A 435 11.80 -2.49 -31.50
N LEU A 436 11.09 -3.61 -31.50
CA LEU A 436 11.54 -4.86 -32.13
C LEU A 436 11.68 -4.73 -33.65
N ASN A 437 10.81 -3.96 -34.32
CA ASN A 437 10.93 -3.69 -35.75
C ASN A 437 12.19 -2.87 -36.06
N VAL A 438 12.49 -1.82 -35.28
CA VAL A 438 13.72 -1.04 -35.42
C VAL A 438 14.96 -1.92 -35.23
N ALA A 439 14.93 -2.83 -34.25
CA ALA A 439 16.01 -3.80 -34.03
C ALA A 439 16.20 -4.76 -35.22
N ALA A 440 15.10 -5.16 -35.87
CA ALA A 440 15.13 -6.02 -37.06
C ALA A 440 15.69 -5.28 -38.29
N GLU A 441 15.23 -4.06 -38.55
CA GLU A 441 15.67 -3.23 -39.67
C GLU A 441 17.18 -2.93 -39.63
N HIS A 442 17.73 -2.77 -38.44
CA HIS A 442 19.16 -2.50 -38.24
C HIS A 442 20.01 -3.77 -38.06
N GLY A 443 19.40 -4.97 -38.15
CA GLY A 443 20.13 -6.24 -37.97
C GLY A 443 20.67 -6.48 -36.55
N LEU A 444 20.10 -5.82 -35.54
CA LEU A 444 20.57 -5.82 -34.15
C LEU A 444 19.86 -6.87 -33.26
N ILE A 445 19.07 -7.78 -33.86
CA ILE A 445 18.29 -8.79 -33.13
C ILE A 445 19.18 -9.66 -32.23
N HIS A 446 20.28 -10.19 -32.79
CA HIS A 446 21.17 -11.13 -32.09
C HIS A 446 22.26 -10.45 -31.26
N GLN A 447 22.38 -9.12 -31.36
CA GLN A 447 23.40 -8.38 -30.62
C GLN A 447 22.93 -8.06 -29.20
N THR A 448 23.80 -8.30 -28.23
CA THR A 448 23.56 -7.96 -26.82
C THR A 448 24.30 -6.67 -26.46
N LYS A 449 23.68 -5.81 -25.66
CA LYS A 449 24.24 -4.54 -25.15
C LYS A 449 24.51 -3.45 -26.20
N VAL A 450 23.90 -3.55 -27.38
CA VAL A 450 23.93 -2.47 -28.37
C VAL A 450 22.68 -1.60 -28.22
N GLU A 451 22.89 -0.29 -28.10
CA GLU A 451 21.81 0.68 -28.03
C GLU A 451 21.14 0.78 -29.41
N LEU A 452 19.82 0.59 -29.45
CA LEU A 452 19.04 0.80 -30.67
C LEU A 452 19.00 2.30 -30.98
N PRO A 453 18.95 2.69 -32.27
CA PRO A 453 18.77 4.08 -32.69
C PRO A 453 17.31 4.54 -32.48
N LEU A 454 16.81 4.37 -31.26
CA LEU A 454 15.47 4.74 -30.83
C LEU A 454 15.58 5.40 -29.47
N THR A 455 15.07 6.62 -29.36
CA THR A 455 15.10 7.38 -28.10
C THR A 455 14.36 6.66 -26.98
N ILE A 456 14.91 6.71 -25.76
CA ILE A 456 14.27 6.20 -24.55
C ILE A 456 12.89 6.81 -24.29
N PHE A 457 12.64 8.04 -24.76
CA PHE A 457 11.34 8.69 -24.63
C PHE A 457 10.22 8.00 -25.43
N ALA A 458 10.52 7.05 -26.31
CA ALA A 458 9.51 6.19 -26.92
C ALA A 458 8.72 5.38 -25.87
N LEU A 459 9.31 5.11 -24.69
CA LEU A 459 8.61 4.46 -23.58
C LEU A 459 7.75 5.43 -22.75
N LEU A 460 7.91 6.75 -22.92
CA LEU A 460 7.25 7.74 -22.07
C LEU A 460 5.71 7.59 -22.00
N PRO A 461 4.97 7.26 -23.07
CA PRO A 461 3.53 7.10 -23.01
C PRO A 461 3.07 6.09 -21.96
N GLN A 462 3.73 4.93 -21.84
CA GLN A 462 3.32 3.89 -20.89
C GLN A 462 3.62 4.28 -19.43
N PHE A 463 4.67 5.07 -19.17
CA PHE A 463 4.99 5.60 -17.83
C PHE A 463 4.04 6.73 -17.42
N VAL A 464 3.72 7.65 -18.33
CA VAL A 464 2.78 8.77 -18.04
C VAL A 464 1.36 8.25 -17.83
N LEU A 465 0.89 7.35 -18.70
CA LEU A 465 -0.42 6.73 -18.53
C LEU A 465 -0.51 5.93 -17.24
N MET A 466 0.57 5.27 -16.82
CA MET A 466 0.63 4.56 -15.54
C MET A 466 0.41 5.51 -14.35
N GLY A 467 1.12 6.65 -14.29
CA GLY A 467 0.91 7.60 -13.19
C GLY A 467 -0.49 8.22 -13.19
N MET A 468 -1.05 8.47 -14.37
CA MET A 468 -2.47 8.84 -14.49
C MET A 468 -3.38 7.75 -13.93
N ALA A 469 -3.17 6.48 -14.31
CA ALA A 469 -3.98 5.36 -13.84
C ALA A 469 -3.90 5.19 -12.31
N ASP A 470 -2.72 5.32 -11.71
CA ASP A 470 -2.52 5.21 -10.26
C ASP A 470 -3.33 6.27 -9.49
N SER A 471 -3.50 7.47 -10.05
CA SER A 471 -4.35 8.50 -9.45
C SER A 471 -5.84 8.11 -9.40
N PHE A 472 -6.29 7.26 -10.31
CA PHE A 472 -7.66 6.74 -10.34
C PHE A 472 -7.79 5.43 -9.56
N LEU A 473 -6.85 4.49 -9.72
CA LEU A 473 -6.97 3.16 -9.12
C LEU A 473 -6.39 3.09 -7.71
N GLU A 474 -5.11 3.41 -7.54
CA GLU A 474 -4.41 3.20 -6.27
C GLU A 474 -4.94 4.13 -5.17
N VAL A 475 -5.18 5.40 -5.50
CA VAL A 475 -5.78 6.37 -4.58
C VAL A 475 -7.20 5.93 -4.18
N ALA A 476 -8.03 5.53 -5.15
CA ALA A 476 -9.39 5.08 -4.88
C ALA A 476 -9.42 3.77 -4.09
N LYS A 477 -8.51 2.84 -4.38
CA LYS A 477 -8.37 1.56 -3.66
C LYS A 477 -8.06 1.81 -2.19
N LEU A 478 -7.09 2.68 -1.90
CA LEU A 478 -6.75 3.04 -0.52
C LEU A 478 -7.92 3.72 0.19
N GLU A 479 -8.55 4.71 -0.46
CA GLU A 479 -9.70 5.43 0.09
C GLU A 479 -10.89 4.49 0.33
N PHE A 480 -11.17 3.57 -0.61
CA PHE A 480 -12.23 2.59 -0.50
C PHE A 480 -12.06 1.69 0.72
N PHE A 481 -10.91 1.03 0.88
CA PHE A 481 -10.74 0.14 2.03
C PHE A 481 -10.70 0.91 3.37
N TYR A 482 -10.25 2.16 3.38
CA TYR A 482 -10.32 3.00 4.59
C TYR A 482 -11.76 3.42 4.93
N ASP A 483 -12.51 3.87 3.93
CA ASP A 483 -13.88 4.40 4.08
C ASP A 483 -14.87 3.29 4.44
N GLN A 484 -14.69 2.10 3.87
CA GLN A 484 -15.56 0.95 4.10
C GLN A 484 -15.22 0.17 5.38
N ALA A 485 -14.00 0.30 5.91
CA ALA A 485 -13.61 -0.33 7.18
C ALA A 485 -14.28 0.37 8.39
N PRO A 486 -14.74 -0.39 9.40
CA PRO A 486 -15.31 0.18 10.62
C PRO A 486 -14.29 1.04 11.38
N GLU A 487 -14.77 1.96 12.21
CA GLU A 487 -13.91 2.94 12.88
C GLU A 487 -12.77 2.30 13.68
N SER A 488 -13.04 1.20 14.39
CA SER A 488 -12.03 0.49 15.19
C SER A 488 -11.03 -0.33 14.36
N MET A 489 -11.29 -0.55 13.06
CA MET A 489 -10.46 -1.36 12.16
C MET A 489 -9.96 -0.58 10.93
N LYS A 490 -9.99 0.75 10.93
CA LYS A 490 -9.50 1.58 9.81
C LYS A 490 -8.07 1.28 9.38
N SER A 491 -7.19 0.98 10.34
CA SER A 491 -5.79 0.56 10.07
C SER A 491 -5.71 -0.79 9.33
N LEU A 492 -6.63 -1.71 9.64
CA LEU A 492 -6.73 -2.98 8.94
C LEU A 492 -7.29 -2.80 7.53
N GLY A 493 -8.25 -1.88 7.35
CA GLY A 493 -8.74 -1.45 6.04
C GLY A 493 -7.61 -0.96 5.14
N THR A 494 -6.80 0.00 5.59
CA THR A 494 -5.64 0.47 4.80
C THR A 494 -4.64 -0.66 4.51
N SER A 495 -4.50 -1.61 5.42
CA SER A 495 -3.65 -2.80 5.22
C SER A 495 -4.15 -3.72 4.10
N TYR A 496 -5.46 -3.76 3.78
CA TYR A 496 -5.95 -4.52 2.62
C TYR A 496 -5.41 -3.95 1.31
N SER A 497 -5.35 -2.62 1.18
CA SER A 497 -4.75 -1.96 0.01
C SER A 497 -3.28 -2.35 -0.18
N THR A 498 -2.49 -2.33 0.89
CA THR A 498 -1.07 -2.71 0.83
C THR A 498 -0.86 -4.21 0.64
N THR A 499 -1.74 -5.05 1.21
CA THR A 499 -1.75 -6.50 0.99
C THR A 499 -1.96 -6.83 -0.48
N SER A 500 -2.85 -6.10 -1.15
CA SER A 500 -3.04 -6.25 -2.60
C SER A 500 -1.75 -6.00 -3.38
N LEU A 501 -0.98 -4.97 -3.00
CA LEU A 501 0.31 -4.67 -3.62
C LEU A 501 1.35 -5.77 -3.36
N ALA A 502 1.39 -6.30 -2.14
CA ALA A 502 2.26 -7.41 -1.77
C ALA A 502 1.98 -8.67 -2.59
N VAL A 503 0.71 -9.11 -2.60
CA VAL A 503 0.27 -10.30 -3.33
C VAL A 503 0.46 -10.12 -4.84
N GLY A 504 0.13 -8.93 -5.38
CA GLY A 504 0.34 -8.62 -6.79
C GLY A 504 1.79 -8.77 -7.23
N ASN A 505 2.75 -8.36 -6.40
CA ASN A 505 4.17 -8.54 -6.70
C ASN A 505 4.60 -10.02 -6.69
N PHE A 506 4.15 -10.83 -5.72
CA PHE A 506 4.41 -12.28 -5.74
C PHE A 506 3.76 -12.97 -6.94
N MET A 507 2.54 -12.58 -7.29
CA MET A 507 1.85 -13.06 -8.48
C MET A 507 2.58 -12.67 -9.76
N SER A 508 3.20 -11.48 -9.82
CA SER A 508 4.05 -11.08 -10.94
C SER A 508 5.22 -12.04 -11.12
N SER A 509 5.90 -12.41 -10.02
CA SER A 509 7.01 -13.38 -10.08
C SER A 509 6.55 -14.75 -10.59
N PHE A 510 5.42 -15.22 -10.07
CA PHE A 510 4.84 -16.50 -10.47
C PHE A 510 4.47 -16.49 -11.96
N LEU A 511 3.78 -15.44 -12.40
CA LEU A 511 3.34 -15.30 -13.78
C LEU A 511 4.53 -15.19 -14.75
N LEU A 512 5.53 -14.36 -14.42
CA LEU A 512 6.71 -14.17 -15.26
C LEU A 512 7.49 -15.48 -15.43
N SER A 513 7.67 -16.23 -14.34
CA SER A 513 8.34 -17.54 -14.37
C SER A 513 7.58 -18.55 -15.23
N THR A 514 6.27 -18.65 -15.01
CA THR A 514 5.40 -19.60 -15.71
C THR A 514 5.36 -19.31 -17.21
N VAL A 515 5.17 -18.04 -17.59
CA VAL A 515 5.13 -17.64 -19.01
C VAL A 515 6.49 -17.84 -19.67
N SER A 516 7.59 -17.50 -18.99
CA SER A 516 8.94 -17.74 -19.51
C SER A 516 9.19 -19.22 -19.78
N GLU A 517 8.85 -20.11 -18.84
CA GLU A 517 9.06 -21.55 -19.01
C GLU A 517 8.21 -22.14 -20.15
N ILE A 518 6.91 -21.81 -20.21
CA ILE A 518 5.99 -22.32 -21.23
C ILE A 518 6.42 -21.83 -22.62
N THR A 519 6.77 -20.56 -22.76
CA THR A 519 7.07 -19.97 -24.07
C THR A 519 8.43 -20.40 -24.58
N LYS A 520 9.42 -20.61 -23.70
CA LYS A 520 10.74 -21.14 -24.06
C LYS A 520 10.66 -22.57 -24.59
N LYS A 521 9.76 -23.41 -24.05
CA LYS A 521 9.54 -24.78 -24.55
C LYS A 521 8.91 -24.83 -25.95
N ARG A 522 8.19 -23.79 -26.35
CA ARG A 522 7.47 -23.70 -27.64
C ARG A 522 8.26 -22.97 -28.73
N GLY A 523 9.56 -22.76 -28.54
CA GLY A 523 10.44 -22.08 -29.48
C GLY A 523 10.88 -20.70 -28.98
N ARG A 524 10.45 -19.62 -29.63
CA ARG A 524 10.90 -18.25 -29.31
C ARG A 524 10.26 -17.76 -28.00
N GLY A 525 11.02 -17.82 -26.92
CA GLY A 525 10.59 -17.38 -25.59
C GLY A 525 10.14 -15.92 -25.55
N TRP A 526 9.10 -15.62 -24.77
CA TRP A 526 8.58 -14.26 -24.66
C TRP A 526 9.49 -13.34 -23.83
N ILE A 527 10.18 -13.90 -22.82
CA ILE A 527 11.14 -13.17 -22.00
C ILE A 527 12.46 -13.94 -21.98
N LEU A 528 13.47 -13.38 -22.65
CA LEU A 528 14.85 -13.88 -22.71
C LEU A 528 15.81 -12.86 -22.07
N ASN A 529 17.08 -13.23 -21.94
CA ASN A 529 18.12 -12.31 -21.46
C ASN A 529 18.41 -11.21 -22.50
N ASN A 530 18.44 -11.59 -23.78
CA ASN A 530 18.44 -10.64 -24.88
C ASN A 530 17.01 -10.18 -25.18
N LEU A 531 16.70 -8.92 -24.88
CA LEU A 531 15.38 -8.35 -25.15
C LEU A 531 15.09 -8.17 -26.64
N ASN A 532 16.11 -8.04 -27.50
CA ASN A 532 15.91 -7.91 -28.94
C ASN A 532 15.43 -9.24 -29.56
N GLU A 533 15.75 -10.37 -28.94
CA GLU A 533 15.25 -11.69 -29.34
C GLU A 533 13.91 -12.04 -28.69
N SER A 534 13.60 -11.41 -27.56
CA SER A 534 12.39 -11.65 -26.78
C SER A 534 11.12 -11.23 -27.53
N ARG A 535 10.01 -11.90 -27.21
CA ARG A 535 8.66 -11.49 -27.64
C ARG A 535 7.88 -10.86 -26.50
N LEU A 536 8.46 -9.79 -25.95
CA LEU A 536 7.91 -9.05 -24.81
C LEU A 536 6.61 -8.33 -25.20
N ASP A 537 6.44 -8.01 -26.48
CA ASP A 537 5.19 -7.52 -27.09
C ASP A 537 4.00 -8.44 -26.78
N TYR A 538 4.21 -9.76 -26.88
CA TYR A 538 3.17 -10.75 -26.56
C TYR A 538 2.91 -10.89 -25.07
N TYR A 539 3.94 -10.72 -24.23
CA TYR A 539 3.76 -10.69 -22.78
C TYR A 539 2.89 -9.50 -22.34
N TYR A 540 3.12 -8.30 -22.91
CA TYR A 540 2.26 -7.15 -22.63
C TYR A 540 0.84 -7.31 -23.19
N LEU A 541 0.70 -7.92 -24.37
CA LEU A 541 -0.62 -8.22 -24.90
C LEU A 541 -1.38 -9.23 -24.02
N PHE A 542 -0.69 -10.23 -23.48
CA PHE A 542 -1.26 -11.16 -22.50
C PHE A 542 -1.69 -10.43 -21.21
N PHE A 543 -0.89 -9.48 -20.72
CA PHE A 543 -1.30 -8.61 -19.61
C PHE A 543 -2.53 -7.76 -19.94
N ALA A 544 -2.66 -7.25 -21.16
CA ALA A 544 -3.85 -6.51 -21.59
C ALA A 544 -5.10 -7.40 -21.54
N ALA A 545 -5.01 -8.64 -22.05
CA ALA A 545 -6.09 -9.62 -21.98
C ALA A 545 -6.44 -9.99 -20.53
N LEU A 546 -5.44 -10.18 -19.67
CA LEU A 546 -5.65 -10.49 -18.25
C LEU A 546 -6.33 -9.34 -17.50
N ASN A 547 -5.94 -8.09 -17.78
CA ASN A 547 -6.61 -6.91 -17.21
C ASN A 547 -8.04 -6.75 -17.74
N LEU A 548 -8.31 -7.11 -19.00
CA LEU A 548 -9.65 -7.11 -19.57
C LEU A 548 -10.55 -8.14 -18.86
N VAL A 549 -10.08 -9.37 -18.65
CA VAL A 549 -10.81 -10.39 -17.87
C VAL A 549 -11.05 -9.90 -16.44
N ASN A 550 -10.03 -9.32 -15.80
CA ASN A 550 -10.18 -8.76 -14.46
C ASN A 550 -11.21 -7.63 -14.40
N PHE A 551 -11.28 -6.77 -15.43
CA PHE A 551 -12.27 -5.71 -15.52
C PHE A 551 -13.70 -6.26 -15.65
N VAL A 552 -13.90 -7.32 -16.45
CA VAL A 552 -15.21 -7.99 -16.53
C VAL A 552 -15.61 -8.57 -15.17
N LEU A 553 -14.69 -9.25 -14.48
CA LEU A 553 -14.93 -9.77 -13.13
C LEU A 553 -15.19 -8.66 -12.11
N PHE A 554 -14.50 -7.51 -12.24
CA PHE A 554 -14.74 -6.33 -11.43
C PHE A 554 -16.18 -5.83 -11.56
N LEU A 555 -16.72 -5.74 -12.79
CA LEU A 555 -18.10 -5.33 -13.01
C LEU A 555 -19.11 -6.27 -12.33
N VAL A 556 -18.83 -7.57 -12.32
CA VAL A 556 -19.63 -8.56 -11.59
C VAL A 556 -19.57 -8.29 -10.08
N VAL A 557 -18.37 -8.10 -9.52
CA VAL A 557 -18.21 -7.80 -8.07
C VAL A 557 -18.91 -6.50 -7.68
N VAL A 558 -18.76 -5.44 -8.48
CA VAL A 558 -19.41 -4.14 -8.22
C VAL A 558 -20.92 -4.26 -8.20
N ARG A 559 -21.52 -5.09 -9.06
CA ARG A 559 -22.97 -5.32 -9.09
C ARG A 559 -23.51 -5.93 -7.79
N PHE A 560 -22.71 -6.72 -7.09
CA PHE A 560 -23.11 -7.38 -5.83
C PHE A 560 -22.61 -6.65 -4.58
N TYR A 561 -21.73 -5.65 -4.72
CA TYR A 561 -21.19 -4.91 -3.60
C TYR A 561 -22.15 -3.80 -3.15
N VAL A 562 -22.44 -3.74 -1.84
CA VAL A 562 -23.27 -2.69 -1.23
C VAL A 562 -22.40 -1.84 -0.32
N TYR A 563 -22.47 -0.51 -0.48
CA TYR A 563 -21.68 0.42 0.32
C TYR A 563 -22.11 0.44 1.79
N ARG A 564 -21.15 0.66 2.70
CA ARG A 564 -21.46 0.77 4.14
C ARG A 564 -22.50 1.85 4.43
N ALA A 565 -22.36 3.03 3.83
CA ALA A 565 -23.29 4.15 4.02
C ALA A 565 -24.72 3.78 3.61
N GLU A 566 -24.89 3.06 2.50
CA GLU A 566 -26.20 2.57 2.05
C GLU A 566 -26.81 1.55 3.03
N VAL A 567 -25.98 0.76 3.74
CA VAL A 567 -26.51 -0.13 4.79
C VAL A 567 -26.90 0.66 6.05
N THR A 568 -26.18 1.72 6.42
CA THR A 568 -26.59 2.61 7.53
C THR A 568 -27.91 3.31 7.19
N ASP A 569 -28.00 3.95 6.03
CA ASP A 569 -29.20 4.68 5.60
C ASP A 569 -30.41 3.75 5.44
N SER A 570 -30.22 2.54 4.90
CA SER A 570 -31.33 1.58 4.74
C SER A 570 -31.81 0.97 6.07
N VAL A 571 -30.93 0.87 7.07
CA VAL A 571 -31.32 0.48 8.44
C VAL A 571 -32.10 1.62 9.09
N ASP A 572 -31.63 2.86 9.00
CA ASP A 572 -32.31 4.04 9.56
C ASP A 572 -33.71 4.20 8.95
N VAL A 573 -33.86 4.06 7.63
CA VAL A 573 -35.15 4.11 6.94
C VAL A 573 -36.08 2.99 7.41
N LYS A 574 -35.57 1.77 7.62
CA LYS A 574 -36.37 0.64 8.11
C LYS A 574 -36.81 0.84 9.57
N GLU A 575 -35.94 1.35 10.44
CA GLU A 575 -36.30 1.69 11.81
C GLU A 575 -37.39 2.75 11.87
N VAL A 576 -37.27 3.81 11.06
CA VAL A 576 -38.30 4.85 10.95
C VAL A 576 -39.61 4.25 10.45
N GLN A 577 -39.58 3.39 9.43
CA GLN A 577 -40.79 2.71 8.93
C GLN A 577 -41.43 1.77 9.97
N MET A 578 -40.63 1.06 10.77
CA MET A 578 -41.15 0.21 11.86
C MET A 578 -41.77 1.06 12.98
N LYS A 579 -41.09 2.12 13.43
CA LYS A 579 -41.65 3.06 14.42
C LYS A 579 -42.95 3.71 13.94
N VAL A 580 -43.04 4.07 12.66
CA VAL A 580 -44.27 4.61 12.07
C VAL A 580 -45.40 3.56 12.01
N LYS A 581 -45.07 2.28 11.79
CA LYS A 581 -46.07 1.19 11.86
C LYS A 581 -46.55 0.94 13.29
N ASP A 582 -45.66 0.89 14.26
CA ASP A 582 -46.01 0.68 15.68
C ASP A 582 -46.88 1.82 16.23
N VAL A 583 -46.64 3.07 15.80
CA VAL A 583 -47.49 4.23 16.16
C VAL A 583 -48.88 4.08 15.53
N LYS A 584 -48.98 3.67 14.26
CA LYS A 584 -50.26 3.46 13.59
C LYS A 584 -51.06 2.29 14.17
N GLU A 585 -50.40 1.19 14.54
CA GLU A 585 -51.05 0.05 15.20
C GLU A 585 -51.55 0.41 16.60
N ASN A 586 -50.78 1.20 17.37
CA ASN A 586 -51.20 1.72 18.67
C ASN A 586 -52.34 2.74 18.58
N GLU A 587 -52.39 3.58 17.54
CA GLU A 587 -53.53 4.49 17.29
C GLU A 587 -54.79 3.71 16.87
N SER A 588 -54.64 2.68 16.02
CA SER A 588 -55.74 1.76 15.65
C SER A 588 -56.28 1.00 16.88
N SER A 589 -55.39 0.53 17.75
CA SER A 589 -55.78 -0.15 19.00
C SER A 589 -56.47 0.80 19.99
N LYS A 590 -56.15 2.09 20.01
CA LYS A 590 -56.85 3.07 20.85
C LYS A 590 -58.22 3.45 20.31
N ASN A 591 -58.39 3.52 19.00
CA ASN A 591 -59.69 3.79 18.38
C ASN A 591 -60.67 2.62 18.49
N ASN A 592 -60.19 1.37 18.55
CA ASN A 592 -61.04 0.19 18.80
C ASN A 592 -61.47 0.00 20.26
N VAL A 593 -60.98 0.83 21.20
CA VAL A 593 -61.39 0.81 22.61
C VAL A 593 -62.41 1.93 22.92
N MET A 594 -62.74 2.76 21.93
CA MET A 594 -63.65 3.91 22.09
C MET A 594 -64.96 3.78 21.30
N ILE A 595 -65.41 2.55 21.03
CA ILE A 595 -66.74 2.22 20.46
C ILE A 595 -67.50 1.32 21.43
#